data_AF-A0A645ICK3-F1
#
_entry.id   AF-A0A645ICK3-F1
#
_cell.length_a   1.000
_cell.length_b   1.000
_cell.length_c   1.000
_cell.angle_alpha   90.00
_cell.angle_beta   90.00
_cell.angle_gamma   90.00
#
_symmetry.space_group_name_H-M   'P 1'
#
loop_
_entity.id
_entity.type
_entity.pdbx_description
1 polymer ?
#
loop_
_entity_poly.entity_id
_entity_poly.type
_entity_poly.pdbx_seq_one_letter_code
_entity_poly.pdbx_strand_id
1 'polypeptide(L)'
;MRDRGRQLEDLGQTMDERRAFVLRMPSQRVVIELRTSYHRDAGHRWTTNDLHDIDAMSLALPYCDVVLADAATRSHALRTGLDRLFDVALPRTPAEAADLIPA
;
A
#
# COMPACT_ATOMS: atom_id res chain seq x y z
N MET A 1 27.01 -12.93 13.01
CA MET A 1 25.85 -12.07 12.66
C MET A 1 26.40 -10.92 11.83
N ARG A 2 26.34 -11.05 10.49
CA ARG A 2 26.93 -10.07 9.57
C ARG A 2 26.22 -8.73 9.71
N ASP A 3 27.04 -7.67 9.70
CA ASP A 3 26.74 -6.25 9.68
C ASP A 3 25.41 -5.94 8.97
N ARG A 4 24.36 -5.59 9.75
CA ARG A 4 23.07 -5.17 9.20
C ARG A 4 23.20 -3.70 8.87
N GLY A 5 23.65 -3.43 7.64
CA GLY A 5 24.04 -2.12 7.15
C GLY A 5 23.06 -0.99 7.48
N ARG A 6 23.67 0.17 7.74
CA ARG A 6 23.10 1.48 8.09
C ARG A 6 22.48 1.59 9.49
N GLN A 7 23.06 2.48 10.30
CA GLN A 7 22.54 2.92 11.58
C GLN A 7 21.45 3.98 11.40
N LEU A 8 20.67 4.27 12.46
CA LEU A 8 19.66 5.35 12.43
C LEU A 8 20.29 6.72 12.16
N GLU A 9 21.52 6.94 12.58
CA GLU A 9 22.34 8.13 12.29
C GLU A 9 22.72 8.26 10.80
N ASP A 10 22.65 7.16 10.04
CA ASP A 10 22.86 7.15 8.58
C ASP A 10 21.57 7.47 7.79
N LEU A 11 20.44 7.70 8.49
CA LEU A 11 19.27 8.30 7.88
C LEU A 11 19.62 9.74 7.54
N GLY A 12 19.44 10.12 6.28
CA GLY A 12 19.80 11.44 5.79
C GLY A 12 19.26 12.58 6.67
N GLN A 13 19.94 13.71 6.59
CA GLN A 13 19.68 14.85 7.47
C GLN A 13 18.38 15.59 7.08
N THR A 14 17.91 15.40 5.85
CA THR A 14 16.71 16.05 5.33
C THR A 14 15.44 15.22 5.54
N MET A 15 14.29 15.90 5.56
CA MET A 15 12.99 15.22 5.62
C MET A 15 12.72 14.36 4.39
N ASP A 16 13.22 14.75 3.22
CA ASP A 16 13.05 13.98 1.99
C ASP A 16 13.81 12.66 2.03
N GLU A 17 15.03 12.65 2.57
CA GLU A 17 15.81 11.42 2.75
C GLU A 17 15.15 10.47 3.76
N ARG A 18 14.62 11.01 4.86
CA ARG A 18 13.88 10.24 5.87
C ARG A 18 12.58 9.67 5.30
N ARG A 19 11.83 10.48 4.54
CA ARG A 19 10.63 10.02 3.83
C ARG A 19 10.98 8.93 2.83
N ALA A 20 12.02 9.11 2.03
CA ALA A 20 12.48 8.11 1.07
C ALA A 20 12.87 6.79 1.75
N PHE A 21 13.47 6.85 2.94
CA PHE A 21 13.74 5.64 3.74
C PHE A 21 12.44 4.94 4.18
N VAL A 22 11.48 5.66 4.76
CA VAL A 22 10.21 5.05 5.18
C VAL A 22 9.45 4.47 3.98
N LEU A 23 9.42 5.17 2.85
CA LEU A 23 8.77 4.71 1.62
C LEU A 23 9.48 3.48 0.98
N ARG A 24 10.69 3.13 1.41
CA ARG A 24 11.33 1.86 1.01
C ARG A 24 10.75 0.65 1.75
N MET A 25 10.03 0.83 2.86
CA MET A 25 9.29 -0.24 3.50
C MET A 25 7.95 -0.42 2.77
N PRO A 26 7.71 -1.54 2.08
CA PRO A 26 6.55 -1.70 1.21
C PRO A 26 5.21 -1.45 1.91
N SER A 27 5.04 -2.00 3.11
CA SER A 27 3.83 -1.81 3.92
C SER A 27 3.61 -0.35 4.33
N GLN A 28 4.67 0.34 4.77
CA GLN A 28 4.56 1.76 5.14
C GLN A 28 4.24 2.63 3.92
N ARG A 29 4.79 2.30 2.76
CA ARG A 29 4.45 3.00 1.52
C ARG A 29 2.96 2.88 1.21
N VAL A 30 2.38 1.69 1.29
CA VAL A 30 0.93 1.50 1.11
C VAL A 30 0.14 2.35 2.10
N VAL A 31 0.45 2.27 3.39
CA VAL A 31 -0.27 3.02 4.44
C VAL A 31 -0.23 4.51 4.18
N ILE A 32 0.95 5.05 3.84
CA ILE A 32 1.13 6.48 3.58
C ILE A 32 0.34 6.91 2.33
N GLU A 33 0.45 6.17 1.23
CA GLU A 33 -0.21 6.52 -0.03
C GLU A 33 -1.74 6.43 0.08
N LEU A 34 -2.27 5.37 0.69
CA LEU A 34 -3.71 5.23 0.89
C LEU A 34 -4.24 6.32 1.82
N ARG A 35 -3.64 6.52 3.00
CA ARG A 35 -4.08 7.59 3.91
C ARG A 35 -4.02 8.96 3.25
N THR A 36 -2.96 9.25 2.52
CA THR A 36 -2.82 10.49 1.75
C THR A 36 -3.92 10.63 0.70
N SER A 37 -4.28 9.55 0.02
CA SER A 37 -5.39 9.56 -0.94
C SER A 37 -6.75 9.76 -0.29
N TYR A 38 -7.01 9.20 0.89
CA TYR A 38 -8.26 9.42 1.64
C TYR A 38 -8.33 10.85 2.17
N HIS A 39 -7.26 11.37 2.76
CA HIS A 39 -7.21 12.74 3.28
C HIS A 39 -7.30 13.83 2.20
N ARG A 40 -7.02 13.51 0.94
CA ARG A 40 -7.18 14.47 -0.17
C ARG A 40 -8.64 14.88 -0.38
N ASP A 41 -9.58 14.00 -0.05
CA ASP A 41 -11.00 14.34 -0.01
C ASP A 41 -11.37 14.87 1.38
N ALA A 42 -11.49 16.19 1.50
CA ALA A 42 -11.86 16.86 2.74
C ALA A 42 -13.31 16.52 3.20
N GLY A 43 -14.15 15.98 2.32
CA GLY A 43 -15.49 15.51 2.65
C GLY A 43 -15.53 14.05 3.14
N HIS A 44 -14.42 13.32 3.08
CA HIS A 44 -14.38 11.92 3.51
C HIS A 44 -14.60 11.80 5.01
N ARG A 45 -15.63 11.05 5.41
CA ARG A 45 -15.88 10.73 6.81
C ARG A 45 -15.20 9.40 7.16
N TRP A 46 -14.09 9.51 7.87
CA TRP A 46 -13.34 8.37 8.37
C TRP A 46 -14.17 7.45 9.27
N THR A 47 -14.00 6.17 9.05
CA THR A 47 -14.58 5.06 9.81
C THR A 47 -13.47 4.14 10.30
N THR A 48 -13.77 3.29 11.28
CA THR A 48 -12.83 2.26 11.73
C THR A 48 -12.49 1.28 10.60
N ASN A 49 -13.43 1.00 9.70
CA ASN A 49 -13.21 0.11 8.56
C ASN A 49 -12.14 0.66 7.62
N ASP A 50 -12.12 1.97 7.35
CA ASP A 50 -11.06 2.57 6.53
C ASP A 50 -9.65 2.25 7.08
N LEU A 51 -9.50 2.21 8.41
CA LEU A 51 -8.21 1.87 9.04
C LEU A 51 -7.88 0.38 8.89
N HIS A 52 -8.87 -0.50 9.04
CA HIS A 52 -8.69 -1.95 8.86
C HIS A 52 -8.37 -2.31 7.41
N ASP A 53 -9.05 -1.70 6.44
CA ASP A 53 -8.82 -1.94 5.02
C ASP A 53 -7.43 -1.44 4.61
N ILE A 54 -6.98 -0.29 5.13
CA ILE A 54 -5.61 0.20 4.91
C ILE A 54 -4.56 -0.76 5.52
N ASP A 55 -4.81 -1.27 6.73
CA ASP A 55 -3.89 -2.23 7.38
C ASP A 55 -3.81 -3.54 6.61
N ALA A 56 -4.94 -4.10 6.19
CA ALA A 56 -5.00 -5.29 5.35
C ALA A 56 -4.25 -5.10 4.02
N MET A 57 -4.46 -3.96 3.35
CA MET A 57 -3.77 -3.65 2.10
C MET A 57 -2.27 -3.43 2.27
N SER A 58 -1.82 -2.99 3.45
CA SER A 58 -0.39 -2.84 3.75
C SER A 58 0.38 -4.16 3.69
N LEU A 59 -0.32 -5.28 3.84
CA LEU A 59 0.21 -6.61 3.67
C LEU A 59 -0.15 -7.19 2.30
N ALA A 60 -1.38 -7.01 1.85
CA ALA A 60 -1.85 -7.65 0.61
C ALA A 60 -1.18 -7.08 -0.64
N LEU A 61 -1.13 -5.75 -0.82
CA LEU A 61 -0.59 -5.14 -2.04
C LEU A 61 0.88 -5.48 -2.32
N PRO A 62 1.81 -5.42 -1.34
CA PRO A 62 3.22 -5.65 -1.63
C PRO A 62 3.62 -7.14 -1.67
N TYR A 63 2.76 -8.06 -1.21
CA TYR A 63 3.14 -9.47 -1.01
C TYR A 63 2.24 -10.48 -1.72
N CYS A 64 1.22 -10.05 -2.46
CA CYS A 64 0.35 -10.93 -3.25
C CYS A 64 0.34 -10.51 -4.72
N ASP A 65 0.22 -11.49 -5.63
CA ASP A 65 0.08 -11.24 -7.06
C ASP A 65 -1.35 -10.80 -7.43
N VAL A 66 -2.36 -11.21 -6.64
CA VAL A 66 -3.78 -10.90 -6.85
C VAL A 66 -4.43 -10.53 -5.52
N VAL A 67 -5.14 -9.39 -5.45
CA VAL A 67 -5.85 -8.94 -4.26
C VAL A 67 -7.27 -8.51 -4.60
N LEU A 68 -8.26 -9.20 -4.04
CA LEU A 68 -9.66 -8.79 -4.11
C LEU A 68 -9.99 -7.88 -2.93
N ALA A 69 -10.02 -6.56 -3.18
CA ALA A 69 -10.36 -5.55 -2.20
C ALA A 69 -11.80 -5.04 -2.38
N ASP A 70 -12.33 -4.37 -1.35
CA ASP A 70 -13.59 -3.64 -1.48
C ASP A 70 -13.48 -2.51 -2.52
N ALA A 71 -14.62 -2.04 -3.01
CA ALA A 71 -14.67 -1.09 -4.11
C ALA A 71 -13.99 0.26 -3.81
N ALA A 72 -14.09 0.76 -2.57
CA ALA A 72 -13.49 2.02 -2.18
C ALA A 72 -11.96 1.86 -2.13
N THR A 73 -11.46 0.92 -1.34
CA THR A 73 -10.02 0.72 -1.18
C THR A 73 -9.33 0.35 -2.49
N ARG A 74 -9.97 -0.49 -3.32
CA ARG A 74 -9.53 -0.76 -4.70
C ARG A 74 -9.37 0.52 -5.51
N SER A 75 -10.35 1.42 -5.44
CA SER A 75 -10.30 2.71 -6.14
C SER A 75 -9.15 3.60 -5.64
N HIS A 76 -8.90 3.64 -4.33
CA HIS A 76 -7.75 4.35 -3.75
C HIS A 76 -6.40 3.76 -4.20
N ALA A 77 -6.26 2.43 -4.20
CA ALA A 77 -5.04 1.75 -4.64
C ALA A 77 -4.72 2.01 -6.13
N LEU A 78 -5.73 1.97 -7.01
CA LEU A 78 -5.56 2.27 -8.44
C LEU A 78 -5.20 3.74 -8.69
N ARG A 79 -5.86 4.68 -7.99
CA ARG A 79 -5.55 6.12 -8.13
C ARG A 79 -4.16 6.50 -7.66
N THR A 80 -3.65 5.81 -6.64
CA THR A 80 -2.28 6.00 -6.13
C THR A 80 -1.24 5.26 -6.97
N GLY A 81 -1.67 4.35 -7.85
CA GLY A 81 -0.78 3.55 -8.70
C GLY A 81 -0.03 2.46 -7.93
N LEU A 82 -0.53 2.05 -6.77
CA LEU A 82 0.09 1.01 -5.95
C LEU A 82 0.03 -0.37 -6.63
N ASP A 83 -1.01 -0.61 -7.43
CA ASP A 83 -1.15 -1.79 -8.28
C ASP A 83 0.05 -1.97 -9.22
N ARG A 84 0.42 -0.89 -9.92
CA ARG A 84 1.55 -0.89 -10.85
C ARG A 84 2.90 -0.89 -10.13
N LEU A 85 2.96 -0.29 -8.95
CA LEU A 85 4.20 -0.24 -8.17
C LEU A 85 4.61 -1.63 -7.65
N PHE A 86 3.63 -2.40 -7.18
CA PHE A 86 3.87 -3.73 -6.60
C PHE A 86 3.56 -4.88 -7.57
N ASP A 87 3.17 -4.57 -8.80
CA ASP A 87 2.80 -5.55 -9.83
C ASP A 87 1.72 -6.53 -9.35
N VAL A 88 0.66 -5.97 -8.76
CA VAL A 88 -0.46 -6.72 -8.18
C VAL A 88 -1.75 -6.47 -8.95
N ALA A 89 -2.42 -7.55 -9.31
CA ALA A 89 -3.73 -7.48 -9.96
C ALA A 89 -4.84 -7.18 -8.94
N LEU A 90 -5.69 -6.21 -9.28
CA LEU A 90 -6.85 -5.81 -8.46
C LEU A 90 -8.17 -6.11 -9.21
N PRO A 91 -8.62 -7.37 -9.27
CA PRO A 91 -9.89 -7.74 -9.89
C PRO A 91 -11.07 -7.06 -9.18
N ARG A 92 -12.21 -6.96 -9.87
CA ARG A 92 -13.46 -6.43 -9.32
C ARG A 92 -14.36 -7.50 -8.73
N THR A 93 -14.21 -8.74 -9.19
CA THR A 93 -15.08 -9.85 -8.81
C THR A 93 -14.27 -11.09 -8.42
N PRO A 94 -14.83 -11.99 -7.61
CA PRO A 94 -14.20 -13.27 -7.32
C PRO A 94 -13.92 -14.12 -8.57
N ALA A 95 -14.78 -14.03 -9.59
CA ALA A 95 -14.58 -14.76 -10.85
C ALA A 95 -13.35 -14.25 -11.61
N GLU A 96 -13.21 -12.93 -11.77
CA GLU A 96 -12.00 -12.33 -12.35
C GLU A 96 -10.75 -12.68 -11.55
N ALA A 97 -10.84 -12.76 -10.22
CA ALA A 97 -9.72 -13.16 -9.38
C ALA A 97 -9.33 -14.62 -9.61
N ALA A 98 -10.30 -15.52 -9.77
CA ALA A 98 -10.06 -16.93 -10.02
C ALA A 98 -9.36 -17.16 -11.37
N ASP A 99 -9.70 -16.39 -12.41
CA ASP A 99 -9.08 -16.49 -13.74
C ASP A 99 -7.59 -16.08 -13.75
N LEU A 100 -7.14 -15.36 -12.71
CA LEU A 100 -5.76 -14.88 -12.58
C LEU A 100 -4.86 -15.84 -11.80
N ILE A 101 -5.43 -16.80 -11.09
CA ILE A 101 -4.66 -17.76 -10.28
C ILE A 101 -4.36 -18.99 -11.15
N PRO A 102 -3.09 -19.33 -11.39
CA PRO A 102 -2.76 -20.56 -12.12
C PRO A 102 -3.29 -21.79 -11.36
N ALA A 103 -3.84 -22.74 -12.12
CA ALA A 103 -4.46 -23.97 -11.61
C ALA A 103 -3.50 -24.87 -10.84
#